data_AF-A0A9X9LHK6-F1
#
_entry.id   AF-A0A9X9LHK6-F1
#
_cell.length_a   1.000
_cell.length_b   1.000
_cell.length_c   1.000
_cell.angle_alpha   90.00
_cell.angle_beta   90.00
_cell.angle_gamma   90.00
#
_symmetry.space_group_name_H-M   'P 1'
#
loop_
_entity.id
_entity.type
_entity.pdbx_description
1 polymer ?
#
loop_
_entity_poly.entity_id
_entity_poly.type
_entity_poly.pdbx_seq_one_letter_code
_entity_poly.pdbx_strand_id
1 'polypeptide(L)'
;MSSVPNITWTEMEMPLLLQAIPVGVGQVYGCDNPWTGGVFLVALFISSPLICLHAAIGSIVGMLAALTVATPFKTIYMGLWSYNCVLSCIAIGGMFYALTWQTHLLALVCALFCAYMGAALSNIMSVVGVPPGTWAFCLSTLTFLLLTTNNPAIYKLPLSKVTYP
;
A
#
# COMPACT_ATOMS: atom_id res chain seq x y z
N MET A 1 21.40 -19.73 -3.23
CA MET A 1 21.65 -18.90 -2.03
C MET A 1 21.98 -17.49 -2.51
N SER A 2 21.01 -16.59 -2.54
CA SER A 2 21.29 -15.17 -2.78
C SER A 2 21.95 -14.59 -1.53
N SER A 3 23.15 -14.04 -1.66
CA SER A 3 23.81 -13.31 -0.58
C SER A 3 22.87 -12.25 0.00
N VAL A 4 22.84 -12.11 1.33
CA VAL A 4 22.12 -11.01 2.00
C VAL A 4 22.63 -9.69 1.40
N PRO A 5 21.74 -8.81 0.89
CA PRO A 5 22.18 -7.54 0.33
C PRO A 5 22.91 -6.73 1.40
N ASN A 6 24.10 -6.24 1.08
CA ASN A 6 24.87 -5.39 1.96
C ASN A 6 24.24 -4.00 1.95
N ILE A 7 23.46 -3.65 2.98
CA ILE A 7 22.80 -2.33 3.08
C ILE A 7 23.68 -1.39 3.86
N THR A 8 24.12 -0.31 3.20
CA THR A 8 24.83 0.78 3.83
C THR A 8 23.85 1.92 4.09
N TRP A 9 23.37 2.03 5.33
CA TRP A 9 22.33 2.98 5.73
C TRP A 9 22.68 4.46 5.46
N THR A 10 23.97 4.79 5.36
CA THR A 10 24.43 6.14 5.02
C THR A 10 24.22 6.51 3.55
N GLU A 11 23.96 5.54 2.67
CA GLU A 11 23.64 5.75 1.24
C GLU A 11 22.15 6.03 1.01
N MET A 12 21.35 6.09 2.07
CA MET A 12 19.93 6.38 1.98
C MET A 12 19.69 7.84 1.58
N GLU A 13 19.09 8.04 0.42
CA GLU A 13 18.74 9.37 -0.08
C GLU A 13 17.32 9.76 0.37
N MET A 14 17.23 10.75 1.27
CA MET A 14 15.96 11.30 1.74
C MET A 14 15.07 11.86 0.61
N PRO A 15 15.60 12.57 -0.41
CA PRO A 15 14.77 13.03 -1.52
C PRO A 15 14.11 11.90 -2.29
N LEU A 16 14.80 10.77 -2.48
CA LEU A 16 14.25 9.59 -3.16
C LEU A 16 13.19 8.88 -2.30
N LEU A 17 13.33 8.89 -0.98
CA LEU A 17 12.24 8.41 -0.09
C LEU A 17 10.99 9.27 -0.21
N LEU A 18 11.14 10.60 -0.28
CA LEU A 18 9.99 11.48 -0.50
C LEU A 18 9.36 11.25 -1.88
N GLN A 19 10.16 11.04 -2.92
CA GLN A 19 9.67 10.68 -4.26
C GLN A 19 9.02 9.29 -4.29
N ALA A 20 9.43 8.37 -3.43
CA ALA A 20 8.85 7.03 -3.36
C ALA A 20 7.35 7.06 -2.97
N ILE A 21 6.87 8.14 -2.34
CA ILE A 21 5.45 8.30 -1.99
C ILE A 21 4.57 8.42 -3.25
N PRO A 22 4.74 9.43 -4.13
CA PRO A 22 3.99 9.47 -5.38
C PRO A 22 4.33 8.29 -6.31
N VAL A 23 5.59 7.82 -6.35
CA VAL A 23 5.95 6.64 -7.16
C VAL A 23 5.19 5.39 -6.72
N GLY A 24 5.01 5.17 -5.42
CA GLY A 24 4.21 4.06 -4.90
C GLY A 24 2.74 4.11 -5.35
N VAL A 25 2.16 5.31 -5.48
CA VAL A 25 0.83 5.51 -6.07
C VAL A 25 0.87 5.27 -7.59
N GLY A 26 1.91 5.74 -8.28
CA GLY A 26 2.16 5.47 -9.70
C GLY A 26 2.20 3.98 -10.04
N GLN A 27 2.86 3.19 -9.19
CA GLN A 27 3.04 1.76 -9.38
C GLN A 27 1.74 0.95 -9.30
N VAL A 28 0.64 1.52 -8.79
CA VAL A 28 -0.69 0.92 -8.92
C VAL A 28 -1.03 0.65 -10.39
N TYR A 29 -0.52 1.49 -11.29
CA TYR A 29 -0.65 1.36 -12.75
C TYR A 29 0.69 1.00 -13.43
N GLY A 30 1.68 0.50 -12.67
CA GLY A 30 3.00 0.14 -13.20
C GLY A 30 3.83 1.33 -13.68
N CYS A 31 3.59 2.54 -13.15
CA CYS A 31 4.33 3.75 -13.49
C CYS A 31 5.36 4.10 -12.40
N ASP A 32 6.63 4.18 -12.75
CA ASP A 32 7.73 4.52 -11.82
C ASP A 32 8.10 6.01 -11.81
N ASN A 33 7.46 6.83 -12.66
CA ASN A 33 7.70 8.26 -12.72
C ASN A 33 6.96 9.01 -11.58
N PRO A 34 7.65 9.77 -10.71
CA PRO A 34 7.03 10.50 -9.60
C PRO A 34 5.99 11.53 -10.06
N TRP A 35 6.17 12.13 -11.24
CA TRP A 35 5.20 13.07 -11.80
C TRP A 35 3.88 12.39 -12.17
N THR A 36 3.95 11.19 -12.77
CA THR A 36 2.75 10.39 -13.07
C THR A 36 2.02 10.01 -11.78
N GLY A 37 2.76 9.60 -10.75
CA GLY A 37 2.21 9.36 -9.42
C GLY A 37 1.53 10.59 -8.81
N GLY A 38 2.13 11.77 -8.96
CA GLY A 38 1.55 13.04 -8.57
C GLY A 38 0.24 13.37 -9.31
N VAL A 39 0.19 13.11 -10.62
CA VAL A 39 -1.04 13.26 -11.42
C VAL A 39 -2.14 12.33 -10.90
N PHE A 40 -1.83 11.08 -10.56
CA PHE A 40 -2.81 10.17 -9.95
C PHE A 40 -3.27 10.65 -8.58
N LEU A 41 -2.38 11.17 -7.72
CA LEU A 41 -2.78 11.77 -6.45
C LEU A 41 -3.75 12.95 -6.66
N VAL A 42 -3.48 13.84 -7.61
CA VAL A 42 -4.40 14.94 -7.95
C VAL A 42 -5.74 14.41 -8.45
N ALA A 43 -5.74 13.39 -9.31
CA ALA A 43 -6.98 12.77 -9.79
C ALA A 43 -7.80 12.15 -8.65
N LEU A 44 -7.14 11.45 -7.71
CA LEU A 44 -7.78 10.92 -6.52
C LEU A 44 -8.33 12.04 -5.64
N PHE A 45 -7.58 13.13 -5.46
CA PHE A 45 -8.00 14.28 -4.65
C PHE A 45 -9.25 14.96 -5.20
N ILE A 46 -9.35 15.11 -6.53
CA ILE A 46 -10.53 15.66 -7.20
C ILE A 46 -11.77 14.79 -6.94
N SER A 47 -11.61 13.47 -6.89
CA SER A 47 -12.71 12.54 -6.62
C SER A 47 -13.10 12.47 -5.14
N SER A 48 -12.12 12.28 -4.26
CA SER A 48 -12.30 12.28 -2.80
C SER A 48 -10.95 12.57 -2.12
N PRO A 49 -10.85 13.68 -1.37
CA PRO A 49 -9.66 13.98 -0.58
C PRO A 49 -9.27 12.87 0.40
N LEU A 50 -10.25 12.10 0.91
CA LEU A 50 -10.00 11.00 1.84
C LEU A 50 -9.38 9.78 1.16
N ILE A 51 -9.78 9.48 -0.08
CA ILE A 51 -9.12 8.46 -0.91
C ILE A 51 -7.67 8.89 -1.19
N CYS A 52 -7.45 10.15 -1.59
CA CYS A 52 -6.10 10.67 -1.82
C CYS A 52 -5.22 10.58 -0.57
N LEU A 53 -5.77 10.93 0.60
CA LEU A 53 -5.07 10.84 1.88
C LEU A 53 -4.64 9.40 2.17
N HIS A 54 -5.56 8.43 2.09
CA HIS A 54 -5.23 7.02 2.34
C HIS A 54 -4.31 6.43 1.28
N ALA A 55 -4.34 6.93 0.05
CA ALA A 55 -3.36 6.56 -0.97
C ALA A 55 -1.93 6.95 -0.54
N ALA A 56 -1.74 8.20 -0.15
CA ALA A 56 -0.44 8.68 0.33
C ALA A 56 0.01 7.95 1.60
N ILE A 57 -0.89 7.77 2.57
CA ILE A 57 -0.61 7.02 3.80
C ILE A 57 -0.23 5.58 3.51
N GLY A 58 -0.99 4.87 2.67
CA GLY A 58 -0.69 3.49 2.27
C GLY A 58 0.68 3.37 1.61
N SER A 59 1.04 4.34 0.77
CA SER A 59 2.38 4.39 0.16
C SER A 59 3.49 4.59 1.20
N ILE A 60 3.28 5.48 2.17
CA ILE A 60 4.23 5.71 3.27
C ILE A 60 4.39 4.45 4.13
N VAL A 61 3.28 3.79 4.48
CA VAL A 61 3.29 2.56 5.28
C VAL A 61 4.07 1.45 4.57
N GLY A 62 3.85 1.25 3.27
CA GLY A 62 4.60 0.27 2.47
C GLY A 62 6.09 0.56 2.43
N MET A 63 6.48 1.82 2.21
CA MET A 63 7.87 2.26 2.26
C MET A 63 8.52 2.01 3.63
N LEU A 64 7.83 2.36 4.72
CA LEU A 64 8.35 2.12 6.08
C LEU A 64 8.49 0.63 6.38
N ALA A 65 7.52 -0.19 5.97
CA ALA A 65 7.58 -1.65 6.11
C ALA A 65 8.75 -2.27 5.33
N ALA A 66 9.13 -1.69 4.19
CA ALA A 66 10.28 -2.15 3.44
C ALA A 66 11.61 -1.88 4.18
N LEU A 67 11.70 -0.74 4.87
CA LEU A 67 12.87 -0.36 5.67
C LEU A 67 13.04 -1.27 6.89
N THR A 68 11.96 -1.72 7.54
CA THR A 68 12.07 -2.59 8.74
C THR A 68 12.70 -3.94 8.45
N VAL A 69 12.61 -4.43 7.21
CA VAL A 69 13.20 -5.71 6.78
C VAL A 69 14.46 -5.54 5.94
N ALA A 70 15.07 -4.34 5.96
CA ALA A 70 16.29 -4.04 5.21
C ALA A 70 16.15 -4.41 3.72
N THR A 71 15.07 -3.94 3.07
CA THR A 71 14.91 -4.08 1.62
C THR A 71 15.91 -3.17 0.89
N PRO A 72 16.52 -3.61 -0.23
CA PRO A 72 17.37 -2.74 -1.04
C PRO A 72 16.67 -1.41 -1.40
N PHE A 73 17.34 -0.29 -1.15
CA PHE A 73 16.74 1.05 -1.33
C PHE A 73 16.19 1.29 -2.74
N LYS A 74 16.85 0.76 -3.78
CA LYS A 74 16.35 0.83 -5.17
C LYS A 74 14.92 0.29 -5.32
N THR A 75 14.60 -0.84 -4.67
CA THR A 75 13.25 -1.44 -4.70
C THR A 75 12.22 -0.55 -4.00
N ILE A 76 12.65 0.14 -2.94
CA ILE A 76 11.82 1.11 -2.20
C ILE A 76 11.55 2.35 -3.06
N TYR A 77 12.60 2.91 -3.67
CA TYR A 77 12.51 4.10 -4.52
C TYR A 77 11.67 3.87 -5.77
N MET A 78 11.67 2.65 -6.30
CA MET A 78 10.80 2.23 -7.39
C MET A 78 9.32 2.03 -6.98
N GLY A 79 8.96 2.21 -5.70
CA GLY A 79 7.59 2.09 -5.20
C GLY A 79 7.05 0.66 -5.09
N LEU A 80 7.90 -0.36 -5.25
CA LEU A 80 7.48 -1.76 -5.38
C LEU A 80 6.94 -2.38 -4.09
N TRP A 81 7.24 -1.78 -2.94
CA TRP A 81 6.67 -2.16 -1.64
C TRP A 81 5.37 -1.41 -1.30
N SER A 82 4.98 -0.44 -2.13
CA SER A 82 4.01 0.58 -1.73
C SER A 82 2.66 0.42 -2.44
N TYR A 83 2.62 0.03 -3.71
CA TYR A 83 1.38 0.05 -4.50
C TYR A 83 0.26 -0.88 -3.98
N ASN A 84 0.61 -2.06 -3.47
CA ASN A 84 -0.35 -2.95 -2.82
C ASN A 84 -0.90 -2.35 -1.51
N CYS A 85 -0.05 -1.62 -0.78
CA CYS A 85 -0.37 -0.92 0.46
C CYS A 85 -1.28 0.29 0.21
N VAL A 86 -1.05 1.03 -0.89
CA VAL A 86 -1.93 2.11 -1.38
C VAL A 86 -3.36 1.59 -1.55
N LEU A 87 -3.53 0.51 -2.34
CA LEU A 87 -4.84 -0.05 -2.63
C LEU A 87 -5.55 -0.59 -1.39
N SER A 88 -4.85 -1.32 -0.52
CA SER A 88 -5.44 -1.87 0.71
C SER A 88 -5.81 -0.76 1.71
N CYS A 89 -4.98 0.29 1.83
CA CYS A 89 -5.27 1.42 2.70
C CYS A 89 -6.51 2.19 2.22
N ILE A 90 -6.65 2.45 0.91
CA ILE A 90 -7.86 3.07 0.33
C ILE A 90 -9.09 2.19 0.58
N ALA A 91 -8.97 0.89 0.34
CA ALA A 91 -10.07 -0.05 0.42
C ALA A 91 -10.69 -0.10 1.84
N ILE A 92 -9.84 -0.17 2.87
CA ILE A 92 -10.29 -0.23 4.28
C ILE A 92 -10.53 1.18 4.85
N GLY A 93 -9.81 2.19 4.39
CA GLY A 93 -9.84 3.57 4.87
C GLY A 93 -10.98 4.42 4.31
N GLY A 94 -12.19 3.86 4.25
CA GLY A 94 -13.40 4.61 3.87
C GLY A 94 -14.14 4.08 2.64
N MET A 95 -13.51 3.25 1.80
CA MET A 95 -14.17 2.74 0.59
C MET A 95 -15.17 1.61 0.90
N PHE A 96 -14.74 0.57 1.62
CA PHE A 96 -15.58 -0.59 1.98
C PHE A 96 -15.97 -0.63 3.46
N TYR A 97 -15.36 0.22 4.28
CA TYR A 97 -15.75 0.48 5.67
C TYR A 97 -16.15 1.94 5.81
N ALA A 98 -17.14 2.23 6.66
CA ALA A 98 -17.43 3.61 7.02
C ALA A 98 -16.25 4.21 7.79
N LEU A 99 -15.77 5.38 7.39
CA LEU A 99 -14.57 5.98 7.97
C LEU A 99 -14.83 6.47 9.40
N THR A 100 -14.27 5.73 10.35
CA THR A 100 -14.10 6.07 11.77
C THR A 100 -12.62 6.01 12.14
N TRP A 101 -12.27 6.53 13.31
CA TRP A 101 -10.90 6.40 13.84
C TRP A 101 -10.43 4.94 13.93
N GLN A 102 -11.32 4.03 14.32
CA GLN A 102 -11.05 2.61 14.45
C GLN A 102 -10.77 1.97 13.09
N THR A 103 -11.55 2.31 12.06
CA THR A 103 -11.32 1.82 10.69
C THR A 103 -10.09 2.45 10.04
N HIS A 104 -9.75 3.69 10.39
CA HIS A 104 -8.50 4.31 9.97
C HIS A 104 -7.29 3.53 10.50
N LEU A 105 -7.28 3.20 11.80
CA LEU A 105 -6.24 2.33 12.37
C LEU A 105 -6.25 0.94 11.72
N LEU A 106 -7.43 0.37 11.45
CA LEU A 106 -7.55 -0.90 10.74
C LEU A 106 -6.95 -0.82 9.32
N ALA A 107 -7.10 0.30 8.62
CA ALA A 107 -6.53 0.53 7.30
C ALA A 107 -5.00 0.59 7.35
N LEU A 108 -4.41 1.22 8.38
CA LEU A 108 -2.95 1.20 8.59
C LEU A 108 -2.43 -0.22 8.83
N VAL A 109 -3.14 -1.00 9.65
CA VAL A 109 -2.79 -2.40 9.93
C VAL A 109 -2.93 -3.25 8.67
N CYS A 110 -3.99 -3.05 7.88
CA CYS A 110 -4.18 -3.74 6.61
C CYS A 110 -3.07 -3.42 5.61
N ALA A 111 -2.70 -2.14 5.47
CA ALA A 111 -1.62 -1.71 4.59
C ALA A 111 -0.27 -2.31 5.02
N LEU A 112 0.04 -2.33 6.32
CA LEU A 112 1.26 -2.94 6.86
C LEU A 112 1.28 -4.46 6.61
N PHE A 113 0.17 -5.14 6.87
CA PHE A 113 0.03 -6.57 6.57
C PHE A 113 0.22 -6.84 5.07
N CYS A 114 -0.36 -5.97 4.23
CA CYS A 114 -0.29 -6.07 2.78
C CYS A 114 1.16 -5.92 2.25
N ALA A 115 1.97 -5.05 2.88
CA ALA A 115 3.39 -4.90 2.55
C ALA A 115 4.15 -6.23 2.71
N TYR A 116 4.01 -6.87 3.87
CA TYR A 116 4.68 -8.14 4.16
C TYR A 116 4.12 -9.29 3.35
N MET A 117 2.80 -9.31 3.09
CA MET A 117 2.18 -10.25 2.16
C MET A 117 2.76 -10.08 0.75
N GLY A 118 3.00 -8.84 0.31
CA GLY A 118 3.66 -8.51 -0.95
C GLY A 118 5.05 -9.11 -1.04
N ALA A 119 5.86 -8.94 0.00
CA ALA A 119 7.20 -9.53 0.06
C ALA A 119 7.16 -11.06 0.02
N ALA A 120 6.27 -11.69 0.79
CA ALA A 120 6.10 -13.13 0.82
C ALA A 120 5.69 -13.69 -0.56
N LEU A 121 4.67 -13.10 -1.18
CA LEU A 121 4.21 -13.52 -2.52
C LEU A 121 5.26 -13.28 -3.59
N SER A 122 5.99 -12.15 -3.53
CA SER A 122 7.09 -11.87 -4.46
C SER A 122 8.14 -13.00 -4.42
N ASN A 123 8.52 -13.42 -3.21
CA ASN A 123 9.48 -14.51 -3.03
C ASN A 123 8.94 -15.85 -3.52
N ILE A 124 7.69 -16.21 -3.18
CA ILE A 124 7.06 -17.46 -3.65
C ILE A 124 6.96 -17.49 -5.18
N MET A 125 6.47 -16.41 -5.78
CA MET A 125 6.24 -16.34 -7.23
C MET A 125 7.53 -16.22 -8.04
N SER A 126 8.61 -15.70 -7.45
CA SER A 126 9.93 -15.69 -8.09
C SER A 126 10.44 -17.09 -8.44
N VAL A 127 10.02 -18.12 -7.70
CA VAL A 127 10.37 -19.54 -7.98
C VAL A 127 9.84 -19.99 -9.34
N VAL A 128 8.71 -19.44 -9.77
CA VAL A 128 8.07 -19.76 -11.07
C VAL A 128 8.23 -18.63 -12.09
N GLY A 129 8.99 -17.59 -11.77
CA GLY A 129 9.34 -16.50 -12.68
C GLY A 129 8.21 -15.51 -13.02
N VAL A 130 7.18 -15.41 -12.17
CA VAL A 130 6.04 -14.50 -12.42
C VAL A 130 6.03 -13.32 -11.42
N PRO A 131 5.62 -12.11 -11.86
CA PRO A 131 5.45 -10.99 -10.95
C PRO A 131 4.20 -11.18 -10.06
N PRO A 132 4.22 -10.70 -8.81
CA PRO A 132 3.10 -10.84 -7.88
C PRO A 132 1.89 -9.97 -8.24
N GLY A 133 2.06 -8.95 -9.10
CA GLY A 133 1.02 -7.98 -9.40
C GLY A 133 0.35 -7.45 -8.12
N THR A 134 -0.98 -7.37 -8.13
CA THR A 134 -1.77 -6.91 -6.99
C THR A 134 -2.35 -8.05 -6.15
N TRP A 135 -1.81 -9.28 -6.23
CA TRP A 135 -2.30 -10.42 -5.44
C TRP A 135 -2.24 -10.14 -3.93
N ALA A 136 -1.20 -9.46 -3.46
CA ALA A 136 -1.05 -9.11 -2.06
C ALA A 136 -2.16 -8.18 -1.58
N PHE A 137 -2.52 -7.16 -2.37
CA PHE A 137 -3.68 -6.30 -2.14
C PHE A 137 -4.97 -7.11 -2.04
N CYS A 138 -5.26 -7.94 -3.05
CA CYS A 138 -6.50 -8.70 -3.11
C CYS A 138 -6.66 -9.63 -1.90
N LEU A 139 -5.65 -10.43 -1.59
CA LEU A 139 -5.70 -11.37 -0.46
C LEU A 139 -5.80 -10.64 0.88
N SER A 140 -4.98 -9.60 1.08
CA SER A 140 -4.96 -8.86 2.34
C SER A 140 -6.30 -8.15 2.59
N THR A 141 -6.80 -7.44 1.59
CA THR A 141 -8.05 -6.68 1.71
C THR A 141 -9.23 -7.61 1.92
N LEU A 142 -9.32 -8.73 1.20
CA LEU A 142 -10.38 -9.72 1.39
C LEU A 142 -10.33 -10.33 2.79
N THR A 143 -9.14 -10.67 3.31
CA THR A 143 -9.00 -11.15 4.69
C THR A 143 -9.56 -10.12 5.69
N PHE A 144 -9.21 -8.85 5.54
CA PHE A 144 -9.69 -7.78 6.44
C PHE A 144 -11.18 -7.52 6.27
N LEU A 145 -11.70 -7.58 5.04
CA LEU A 145 -13.14 -7.49 4.75
C LEU A 145 -13.94 -8.70 5.23
N LEU A 146 -13.30 -9.82 5.56
CA LEU A 146 -13.96 -10.98 6.18
C LEU A 146 -13.92 -10.94 7.71
N LEU A 147 -13.08 -10.10 8.33
CA LEU A 147 -13.02 -9.96 9.79
C LEU A 147 -14.37 -9.55 10.38
N THR A 148 -14.88 -10.30 11.35
CA THR A 148 -16.06 -9.94 12.12
C THR A 148 -15.66 -9.34 13.46
N THR A 149 -16.44 -8.41 13.96
CA THR A 149 -16.17 -7.73 15.24
C THR A 149 -17.48 -7.28 15.88
N ASN A 150 -17.50 -7.23 17.21
CA ASN A 150 -18.61 -6.70 17.99
C ASN A 150 -18.51 -5.16 18.18
N ASN A 151 -17.45 -4.52 17.68
CA ASN A 151 -17.27 -3.08 17.79
C ASN A 151 -18.12 -2.35 16.72
N PRO A 152 -19.14 -1.58 17.12
CA PRO A 152 -20.03 -0.90 16.17
C PRO A 152 -19.31 0.19 15.35
N ALA A 153 -18.15 0.69 15.80
CA ALA A 153 -17.37 1.68 15.06
C ALA A 153 -16.61 1.09 13.85
N ILE A 154 -16.51 -0.24 13.75
CA ILE A 154 -15.92 -0.94 12.61
C ILE A 154 -17.07 -1.49 11.75
N TYR A 155 -17.61 -0.63 10.90
CA TYR A 155 -18.83 -0.92 10.12
C TYR A 155 -18.51 -1.14 8.64
N LYS A 156 -18.78 -2.35 8.14
CA LYS A 156 -18.66 -2.68 6.71
C LYS A 156 -19.85 -2.12 5.95
N LEU A 157 -19.56 -1.43 4.85
CA LEU A 157 -20.60 -0.89 3.98
C LEU A 157 -21.21 -2.03 3.12
N PRO A 158 -22.55 -2.10 2.99
CA PRO A 158 -23.17 -2.93 1.97
C PRO A 158 -22.68 -2.51 0.59
N LEU A 159 -22.33 -3.47 -0.28
CA LEU A 159 -21.77 -3.17 -1.61
C LEU A 159 -22.68 -2.28 -2.46
N SER A 160 -24.01 -2.38 -2.27
CA SER A 160 -25.00 -1.52 -2.95
C SER A 160 -24.99 -0.05 -2.51
N LYS A 161 -24.23 0.29 -1.46
CA LYS A 161 -24.10 1.64 -0.89
C LYS A 161 -22.69 2.21 -1.02
N VAL A 162 -21.73 1.44 -1.52
CA VAL A 162 -20.35 1.90 -1.73
C VAL A 162 -20.31 2.94 -2.84
N THR A 163 -19.76 4.12 -2.55
CA THR A 163 -19.55 5.20 -3.52
C THR A 163 -18.15 5.80 -3.34
N TYR A 164 -17.99 6.75 -2.42
CA TYR A 164 -16.72 7.31 -1.97
C TYR A 164 -16.85 7.75 -0.50
N PRO A 165 -15.77 7.71 0.28
CA PRO A 165 -15.71 8.36 1.59
C PRO A 165 -15.64 9.89 1.47
#